data_AF-A0A6M3JRT2-F1
#
_entry.id   AF-A0A6M3JRT2-F1
#
_cell.length_a   1.000
_cell.length_b   1.000
_cell.length_c   1.000
_cell.angle_alpha   90.00
_cell.angle_beta   90.00
_cell.angle_gamma   90.00
#
_symmetry.space_group_name_H-M   'P 1'
#
loop_
_entity.id
_entity.type
_entity.pdbx_description
1 polymer ?
#
loop_
_entity_poly.entity_id
_entity_poly.type
_entity_poly.pdbx_seq_one_letter_code
_entity_poly.pdbx_strand_id
1 'polypeptide(L)'
;MNAFRGAKYGYLVLAVWIAIGVFVFMWLSGCSSKYMTYRDASFSASHTAFASLPDDPALHEIIVIEGLIVHIVGSRLLFNWDDAKEAESGIGGYASNENVIWVFGKTVNGKIIINEAVLGHELLHLLNWTNPKVANPDKLEDLGL
;
A
#
# COMPACT_ATOMS: atom_id res chain seq x y z
N MET A 1 52.35 14.15 -37.93
CA MET A 1 51.47 14.93 -37.04
C MET A 1 49.98 14.51 -37.04
N ASN A 2 49.55 13.51 -37.83
CA ASN A 2 48.11 13.15 -37.93
C ASN A 2 47.62 12.06 -36.95
N ALA A 3 48.49 11.18 -36.45
CA ALA A 3 48.10 10.11 -35.52
C ALA A 3 47.70 10.63 -34.12
N PHE A 4 48.30 11.72 -33.66
CA PHE A 4 48.00 12.32 -32.34
C PHE A 4 46.64 13.02 -32.26
N ARG A 5 46.05 13.41 -33.40
CA ARG A 5 44.70 14.01 -33.44
C ARG A 5 43.62 12.93 -33.35
N GLY A 6 43.77 11.81 -34.07
CA GLY A 6 42.80 10.70 -34.05
C GLY A 6 42.62 10.07 -32.67
N ALA A 7 43.72 9.90 -31.91
CA ALA A 7 43.66 9.40 -30.54
C ALA A 7 42.86 10.36 -29.62
N LYS A 8 43.09 11.68 -29.71
CA LYS A 8 42.37 12.69 -28.93
C LYS A 8 40.86 12.71 -29.21
N TYR A 9 40.45 12.50 -30.46
CA TYR A 9 39.03 12.37 -30.81
C TYR A 9 38.43 11.06 -30.29
N GLY A 10 39.18 9.95 -30.33
CA GLY A 10 38.75 8.67 -29.76
C GLY A 10 38.49 8.76 -28.24
N TYR A 11 39.40 9.40 -27.50
CA TYR A 11 39.22 9.62 -26.05
C TYR A 11 38.05 10.56 -25.73
N LEU A 12 37.83 11.59 -26.55
CA LEU A 12 36.71 12.52 -26.36
C LEU A 12 35.36 11.83 -26.59
N VAL A 13 35.24 11.03 -27.66
CA VAL A 13 34.03 10.27 -27.97
C VAL A 13 33.75 9.23 -26.89
N LEU A 14 34.77 8.52 -26.41
CA LEU A 14 34.64 7.58 -25.31
C LEU A 14 34.16 8.26 -24.01
N ALA A 15 34.72 9.44 -23.68
CA ALA A 15 34.32 10.20 -22.51
C ALA A 15 32.85 10.68 -22.58
N VAL A 16 32.38 11.08 -23.77
CA VAL A 16 30.98 11.47 -23.99
C VAL A 16 30.04 10.27 -23.79
N TRP A 17 30.38 9.09 -24.33
CA TRP A 17 29.56 7.89 -24.13
C TRP A 17 29.53 7.42 -22.68
N ILE A 18 30.65 7.53 -21.96
CA ILE A 18 30.69 7.26 -20.51
C ILE A 18 29.81 8.24 -19.76
N ALA A 19 29.87 9.55 -20.07
CA ALA A 19 29.05 10.56 -19.42
C ALA A 19 27.55 10.34 -19.67
N ILE A 20 27.16 9.99 -20.90
CA ILE A 20 25.77 9.64 -21.24
C ILE A 20 25.34 8.38 -20.48
N GLY A 21 26.18 7.34 -20.45
CA GLY A 21 25.89 6.11 -19.72
C GLY A 21 25.68 6.34 -18.21
N VAL A 22 26.53 7.17 -17.60
CA VAL A 22 26.38 7.55 -16.18
C VAL A 22 25.11 8.37 -15.97
N PHE A 23 24.80 9.32 -16.84
CA PHE A 23 23.60 10.16 -16.71
C PHE A 23 22.32 9.33 -16.83
N VAL A 24 22.27 8.40 -17.78
CA VAL A 24 21.14 7.46 -17.95
C VAL A 24 21.02 6.53 -16.74
N PHE A 25 22.13 6.02 -16.20
CA PHE A 25 22.11 5.18 -15.01
C PHE A 25 21.58 5.93 -13.78
N MET A 26 22.00 7.18 -13.58
CA MET A 26 21.50 8.04 -12.49
C MET A 26 20.01 8.39 -12.65
N TRP A 27 19.51 8.49 -13.88
CA TRP A 27 18.08 8.69 -14.15
C TRP A 27 17.23 7.44 -13.92
N LEU A 28 17.79 6.25 -14.15
CA LEU A 28 17.08 4.98 -14.00
C LEU A 28 17.19 4.40 -12.59
N SER A 29 18.16 4.83 -11.78
CA SER A 29 18.27 4.48 -10.36
C SER A 29 17.30 5.30 -9.52
N GLY A 30 16.03 5.38 -9.93
CA GLY A 30 14.97 6.02 -9.17
C GLY A 30 14.98 5.48 -7.75
N CYS A 31 15.32 6.33 -6.78
CA CYS A 31 15.15 6.00 -5.37
C CYS A 31 13.65 5.78 -5.16
N SER A 32 13.24 4.56 -4.81
CA SER A 32 12.03 4.46 -4.01
C SER A 32 12.25 5.32 -2.77
N SER A 33 11.29 6.16 -2.43
CA SER A 33 11.48 6.97 -1.25
C SER A 33 11.59 6.07 -0.04
N LYS A 34 12.51 6.45 0.86
CA LYS A 34 12.59 5.83 2.17
C LYS A 34 11.23 5.85 2.89
N TYR A 35 10.40 6.85 2.58
CA TYR A 35 9.06 6.99 3.12
C TYR A 35 8.17 5.79 2.81
N MET A 36 8.10 5.36 1.54
CA MET A 36 7.30 4.20 1.15
C MET A 36 7.78 2.92 1.85
N THR A 37 9.10 2.73 1.94
CA THR A 37 9.67 1.58 2.68
C THR A 37 9.28 1.58 4.15
N TYR A 38 9.32 2.73 4.84
CA TYR A 38 8.91 2.81 6.24
C TYR A 38 7.41 2.61 6.43
N ARG A 39 6.58 3.10 5.49
CA ARG A 39 5.13 2.91 5.51
C ARG A 39 4.79 1.43 5.45
N ASP A 40 5.34 0.72 4.47
CA ASP A 40 5.05 -0.69 4.25
C ASP A 40 5.57 -1.56 5.41
N ALA A 41 6.76 -1.23 5.94
CA ALA A 41 7.30 -1.89 7.13
C ALA A 41 6.41 -1.67 8.36
N SER A 42 5.89 -0.46 8.55
CA SER A 42 4.99 -0.13 9.67
C SER A 42 3.64 -0.85 9.53
N PHE A 43 3.08 -0.88 8.32
CA PHE A 43 1.84 -1.61 8.04
C PHE A 43 2.00 -3.10 8.32
N SER A 44 3.09 -3.70 7.84
CA SER A 44 3.42 -5.11 8.07
C SER A 44 3.60 -5.42 9.56
N ALA A 45 4.28 -4.55 10.31
CA ALA A 45 4.46 -4.70 11.74
C ALA A 45 3.12 -4.66 12.50
N SER A 46 2.25 -3.70 12.19
CA SER A 46 0.90 -3.62 12.77
C SER A 46 0.06 -4.85 12.44
N HIS A 47 0.11 -5.33 11.19
CA HIS A 47 -0.59 -6.53 10.77
C HIS A 47 -0.08 -7.78 11.51
N THR A 48 1.24 -7.93 11.65
CA THR A 48 1.86 -9.03 12.39
C THR A 48 1.47 -8.99 13.87
N ALA A 49 1.49 -7.82 14.49
CA ALA A 49 1.07 -7.65 15.88
C ALA A 49 -0.39 -8.05 16.09
N PHE A 50 -1.29 -7.61 15.19
CA PHE A 50 -2.69 -8.01 15.23
C PHE A 50 -2.87 -9.52 15.02
N ALA A 51 -2.16 -10.11 14.06
CA ALA A 51 -2.23 -11.55 13.78
C ALA A 51 -1.80 -12.42 14.97
N SER A 52 -0.91 -11.90 15.85
CA SER A 52 -0.46 -12.62 17.05
C SER A 52 -1.51 -12.77 18.15
N LEU A 53 -2.59 -11.99 18.09
CA LEU A 53 -3.69 -12.06 19.05
C LEU A 53 -4.53 -13.34 18.84
N PRO A 54 -5.23 -13.85 19.86
CA PRO A 54 -6.13 -14.99 19.71
C PRO A 54 -7.23 -14.74 18.67
N ASP A 55 -7.55 -15.75 17.87
CA ASP A 55 -8.68 -15.70 16.93
C ASP A 55 -10.03 -15.81 17.65
N ASP A 56 -11.05 -15.20 17.06
CA ASP A 56 -12.45 -15.37 17.46
C ASP A 56 -13.31 -15.60 16.20
N PRO A 57 -13.33 -16.83 15.66
CA PRO A 57 -13.93 -17.08 14.34
C PRO A 57 -15.45 -16.85 14.28
N ALA A 58 -16.12 -16.76 15.44
CA ALA A 58 -17.55 -16.52 15.56
C ALA A 58 -17.91 -15.02 15.62
N LEU A 59 -16.93 -14.13 15.76
CA LEU A 59 -17.15 -12.69 15.79
C LEU A 59 -17.80 -12.22 14.48
N HIS A 60 -18.95 -11.58 14.61
CA HIS A 60 -19.57 -10.77 13.57
C HIS A 60 -20.32 -9.61 14.24
N GLU A 61 -19.72 -8.43 14.19
CA GLU A 61 -20.31 -7.20 14.70
C GLU A 61 -20.54 -6.23 13.54
N ILE A 62 -21.67 -5.51 13.58
CA ILE A 62 -22.02 -4.51 12.57
C ILE A 62 -22.17 -3.16 13.27
N ILE A 63 -21.34 -2.21 12.91
CA ILE A 63 -21.36 -0.85 13.44
C ILE A 63 -21.85 0.09 12.34
N VAL A 64 -22.83 0.94 12.65
CA VAL A 64 -23.34 1.95 11.73
C VAL A 64 -23.04 3.34 12.28
N ILE A 65 -22.31 4.16 11.51
CA ILE A 65 -21.92 5.52 11.87
C ILE A 65 -22.35 6.45 10.74
N GLU A 66 -23.40 7.23 10.93
CA GLU A 66 -23.84 8.26 9.96
C GLU A 66 -23.95 7.76 8.51
N GLY A 67 -24.38 6.51 8.31
CA GLY A 67 -24.52 5.91 6.97
C GLY A 67 -23.30 5.11 6.48
N LEU A 68 -22.17 5.15 7.19
CA LEU A 68 -21.07 4.19 7.04
C LEU A 68 -21.42 2.90 7.80
N ILE A 69 -21.34 1.76 7.12
CA ILE A 69 -21.54 0.43 7.70
C ILE A 69 -20.18 -0.26 7.82
N VAL A 70 -19.80 -0.69 9.02
CA VAL A 70 -18.57 -1.43 9.27
C VAL A 70 -18.91 -2.82 9.77
N HIS A 71 -18.63 -3.82 8.94
CA HIS A 71 -18.65 -5.23 9.32
C HIS A 71 -17.31 -5.63 9.90
N ILE A 72 -17.32 -6.06 11.16
CA ILE A 72 -16.16 -6.60 11.85
C ILE A 72 -16.37 -8.10 12.01
N VAL A 73 -15.56 -8.89 11.31
CA VAL A 73 -15.69 -10.35 11.30
C VAL A 73 -14.43 -11.03 11.79
N GLY A 74 -14.56 -12.13 12.53
CA GLY A 74 -13.39 -12.84 13.06
C GLY A 74 -12.93 -14.02 12.22
N SER A 75 -13.64 -14.36 11.14
CA SER A 75 -13.22 -15.41 10.22
C SER A 75 -13.52 -15.09 8.77
N ARG A 76 -12.73 -15.70 7.87
CA ARG A 76 -12.94 -15.63 6.43
C ARG A 76 -14.31 -16.18 6.01
N LEU A 77 -14.91 -17.09 6.78
CA LEU A 77 -16.23 -17.65 6.46
C LEU A 77 -17.36 -16.61 6.57
N LEU A 78 -17.17 -15.62 7.43
CA LEU A 78 -18.14 -14.54 7.67
C LEU A 78 -17.86 -13.30 6.82
N PHE A 79 -16.69 -13.26 6.17
CA PHE A 79 -16.28 -12.16 5.31
C PHE A 79 -17.03 -12.22 3.98
N ASN A 80 -17.59 -11.10 3.53
CA ASN A 80 -18.23 -11.02 2.22
C ASN A 80 -17.17 -10.99 1.11
N TRP A 81 -16.95 -12.15 0.48
CA TRP A 81 -16.00 -12.28 -0.62
C TRP A 81 -16.55 -11.83 -1.97
N ASP A 82 -17.86 -11.63 -2.10
CA ASP A 82 -18.44 -11.31 -3.41
C ASP A 82 -17.95 -9.96 -3.93
N ASP A 83 -17.76 -8.99 -3.04
CA ASP A 83 -17.16 -7.69 -3.37
C ASP A 83 -15.63 -7.69 -3.27
N ALA A 84 -15.04 -8.68 -2.59
CA ALA A 84 -13.60 -8.83 -2.44
C ALA A 84 -12.93 -9.59 -3.60
N LYS A 85 -13.71 -10.10 -4.56
CA LYS A 85 -13.26 -10.96 -5.68
C LYS A 85 -12.24 -10.32 -6.62
N GLU A 86 -12.14 -8.99 -6.64
CA GLU A 86 -11.12 -8.30 -7.44
C GLU A 86 -9.75 -8.21 -6.75
N ALA A 87 -9.65 -8.58 -5.47
CA ALA A 87 -8.42 -8.49 -4.70
C ALA A 87 -7.77 -9.87 -4.50
N GLU A 88 -6.47 -9.96 -4.81
CA GLU A 88 -5.66 -11.17 -4.69
C GLU A 88 -5.52 -11.62 -3.23
N SER A 89 -5.12 -12.89 -3.04
CA SER A 89 -4.96 -13.52 -1.73
C SER A 89 -4.10 -12.68 -0.78
N GLY A 90 -4.67 -12.22 0.34
CA GLY A 90 -3.95 -11.42 1.34
C GLY A 90 -4.79 -10.33 2.02
N ILE A 91 -6.05 -10.18 1.61
CA ILE A 91 -6.99 -9.16 2.08
C ILE A 91 -7.08 -9.14 3.62
N GLY A 92 -6.77 -7.99 4.21
CA GLY A 92 -7.02 -7.67 5.63
C GLY A 92 -8.37 -6.98 5.86
N GLY A 93 -8.94 -6.38 4.82
CA GLY A 93 -10.24 -5.73 4.78
C GLY A 93 -10.51 -5.20 3.37
N TYR A 94 -11.71 -4.66 3.12
CA TYR A 94 -12.00 -3.86 1.93
C TYR A 94 -13.07 -2.80 2.24
N ALA A 95 -13.07 -1.72 1.48
CA ALA A 95 -14.18 -0.80 1.36
C ALA A 95 -14.96 -1.01 0.06
N SER A 96 -16.25 -0.69 0.05
CA SER A 96 -17.09 -0.63 -1.16
C SER A 96 -17.59 0.78 -1.42
N ASN A 97 -17.94 1.08 -2.67
CA ASN A 97 -18.52 2.38 -3.08
C ASN A 97 -19.88 2.67 -2.43
N GLU A 98 -20.47 1.71 -1.70
CA GLU A 98 -21.76 1.83 -1.01
C GLU A 98 -21.59 2.25 0.46
N ASN A 99 -20.44 2.80 0.85
CA ASN A 99 -20.09 3.15 2.23
C ASN A 99 -20.12 1.94 3.18
N VAL A 100 -19.63 0.80 2.70
CA VAL A 100 -19.46 -0.40 3.52
C VAL A 100 -17.97 -0.71 3.67
N ILE A 101 -17.53 -0.99 4.88
CA ILE A 101 -16.20 -1.51 5.17
C ILE A 101 -16.34 -2.90 5.78
N TRP A 102 -15.55 -3.84 5.29
CA TRP A 102 -15.36 -5.15 5.89
C TRP A 102 -13.94 -5.27 6.43
N VAL A 103 -13.78 -5.60 7.71
CA VAL A 103 -12.47 -5.79 8.34
C VAL A 103 -12.45 -7.03 9.23
N PHE A 104 -11.25 -7.60 9.40
CA PHE A 104 -11.05 -8.63 10.41
C PHE A 104 -10.94 -8.03 11.82
N GLY A 105 -11.66 -8.63 12.77
CA GLY A 105 -11.60 -8.31 14.18
C GLY A 105 -11.27 -9.53 15.05
N LYS A 106 -10.92 -9.26 16.30
CA LYS A 106 -10.67 -10.28 17.33
C LYS A 106 -11.28 -9.83 18.64
N THR A 107 -11.63 -10.76 19.51
CA THR A 107 -12.11 -10.43 20.86
C THR A 107 -11.01 -10.66 21.89
N VAL A 108 -10.64 -9.60 22.61
CA VAL A 108 -9.66 -9.67 23.71
C VAL A 108 -10.31 -9.09 24.95
N ASN A 109 -10.38 -9.87 26.03
CA ASN A 109 -10.99 -9.47 27.30
C ASN A 109 -12.41 -8.89 27.14
N GLY A 110 -13.23 -9.48 26.27
CA GLY A 110 -14.61 -9.05 26.00
C GLY A 110 -14.72 -7.73 25.23
N LYS A 111 -13.62 -7.25 24.62
CA LYS A 111 -13.58 -6.08 23.74
C LYS A 111 -13.18 -6.51 22.35
N ILE A 112 -13.82 -5.90 21.35
CA ILE A 112 -13.45 -6.07 19.95
C ILE A 112 -12.22 -5.21 19.67
N ILE A 113 -11.18 -5.83 19.12
CA ILE A 113 -10.00 -5.18 18.59
C ILE A 113 -9.99 -5.41 17.09
N ILE A 114 -9.64 -4.37 16.33
CA ILE A 114 -9.47 -4.41 14.89
C ILE A 114 -8.06 -3.99 14.53
N ASN A 115 -7.58 -4.39 13.35
CA ASN A 115 -6.34 -3.86 12.83
C ASN A 115 -6.55 -2.43 12.34
N GLU A 116 -6.12 -1.45 13.15
CA GLU A 116 -6.27 -0.01 12.88
C GLU A 116 -5.62 0.42 11.55
N ALA A 117 -4.49 -0.20 11.17
CA ALA A 117 -3.82 0.11 9.92
C ALA A 117 -4.66 -0.30 8.71
N VAL A 118 -5.34 -1.45 8.80
CA VAL A 118 -6.27 -1.91 7.77
C VAL A 118 -7.51 -1.02 7.75
N LEU A 119 -8.16 -0.76 8.89
CA LEU A 119 -9.34 0.11 8.91
C LEU A 119 -9.03 1.49 8.34
N GLY A 120 -7.89 2.08 8.73
CA GLY A 120 -7.45 3.38 8.22
C GLY A 120 -7.20 3.35 6.72
N HIS A 121 -6.61 2.27 6.19
CA HIS A 121 -6.43 2.07 4.75
C HIS A 121 -7.78 2.04 4.02
N GLU A 122 -8.74 1.24 4.48
CA GLU A 122 -10.05 1.13 3.84
C GLU A 122 -10.87 2.43 3.94
N LEU A 123 -10.77 3.14 5.07
CA LEU A 123 -11.40 4.44 5.22
C LEU A 123 -10.83 5.47 4.23
N LEU A 124 -9.54 5.42 3.93
CA LEU A 124 -8.93 6.31 2.93
C LEU A 124 -9.48 6.07 1.52
N HIS A 125 -9.84 4.83 1.17
CA HIS A 125 -10.55 4.56 -0.09
C HIS A 125 -11.89 5.28 -0.16
N LEU A 126 -12.72 5.18 0.89
CA LEU A 126 -14.00 5.92 0.96
C LEU A 126 -13.80 7.44 0.86
N LEU A 127 -12.80 7.97 1.56
CA LEU A 127 -12.47 9.40 1.51
C LEU A 127 -12.00 9.83 0.12
N ASN A 128 -11.22 9.01 -0.58
CA ASN A 128 -10.80 9.25 -1.96
C ASN A 128 -11.99 9.25 -2.94
N TRP A 129 -12.90 8.28 -2.82
CA TRP A 129 -14.11 8.22 -3.65
C TRP A 129 -15.03 9.43 -3.42
N THR A 130 -15.10 9.90 -2.18
CA THR A 130 -15.91 11.09 -1.81
C THR A 130 -15.24 12.39 -2.27
N ASN A 131 -13.92 12.49 -2.13
CA ASN A 131 -13.15 13.69 -2.43
C ASN A 131 -11.83 13.32 -3.11
N PRO A 132 -11.71 13.50 -4.44
CA PRO A 132 -10.51 13.16 -5.20
C PRO A 132 -9.23 13.90 -4.80
N LYS A 133 -9.31 14.92 -3.91
CA LYS A 133 -8.12 15.54 -3.31
C LYS A 133 -7.44 14.64 -2.28
N VAL A 134 -8.15 13.68 -1.70
CA VAL A 134 -7.58 12.64 -0.85
C VAL A 134 -6.92 11.63 -1.77
N ALA A 135 -5.66 11.27 -1.53
CA ALA A 135 -4.94 10.32 -2.36
C ALA A 135 -5.52 8.90 -2.21
N ASN A 136 -5.46 8.11 -3.29
CA ASN A 136 -5.75 6.68 -3.21
C ASN A 136 -4.62 5.99 -2.41
N PRO A 137 -4.93 5.28 -1.30
CA PRO A 137 -3.92 4.69 -0.42
C PRO A 137 -3.12 3.56 -1.09
N ASP A 138 -3.61 2.97 -2.19
CA ASP A 138 -2.92 1.97 -3.03
C ASP A 138 -1.99 2.59 -4.07
N LYS A 139 -2.06 3.91 -4.29
CA LYS A 139 -1.32 4.60 -5.36
C LYS A 139 -0.53 5.79 -4.82
N LEU A 140 0.02 5.66 -3.61
CA LEU A 140 0.80 6.75 -3.01
C LEU A 140 2.14 6.95 -3.72
N GLU A 141 2.67 5.91 -4.37
CA GLU A 141 3.87 5.95 -5.20
C GLU A 141 3.71 6.88 -6.41
N ASP A 142 2.50 7.03 -6.93
CA ASP A 142 2.19 7.93 -8.06
C ASP A 142 2.37 9.41 -7.69
N LEU A 143 2.45 9.71 -6.39
CA LEU A 143 2.67 11.06 -5.88
C LEU A 143 4.15 11.50 -5.91
N GLY A 144 5.07 10.60 -6.27
CA GLY A 144 6.50 10.87 -6.28
C GLY A 144 7.09 11.09 -4.88
N LEU A 145 6.43 10.52 -3.86
CA LEU A 145 6.84 10.57 -2.46
C LEU A 145 8.06 9.74 -2.21
#